data_AF-A0A9X1NMK2-F1
#
_entry.id   AF-A0A9X1NMK2-F1
#
_cell.length_a   1.000
_cell.length_b   1.000
_cell.length_c   1.000
_cell.angle_alpha   90.00
_cell.angle_beta   90.00
_cell.angle_gamma   90.00
#
_symmetry.space_group_name_H-M   'P 1'
#
loop_
_entity.id
_entity.type
_entity.pdbx_description
1 polymer ?
#
loop_
_entity_poly.entity_id
_entity_poly.type
_entity_poly.pdbx_seq_one_letter_code
_entity_poly.pdbx_strand_id
1 'polypeptide(L)'
;MTHGTSPDADTLSHVSVAPHVLNYAVDQRFLADVATETKQYLEDLANDRSIQFHLIEARAKTFDSYSDKAAKIDAAGQLKYPEPQRQITDCVAARVIVFTERARKEISDLLERRCIVSEMQNPGHSKNNGYDSDHFIITGTQDPAALLRYSNLAKFFQKYPGLEIQVRTVAGHAWAEYEHDVKYKSSDYRELSPSKKGIINQRFVESGGLRRLMDQVFNEIDDLLSPAPAAEATDEDQEGYAAEGEDAVDPDHDPDPQPLMPYMVAELIRSRFPEDAADDAEAIQELTKHLEALNVTTIGRLRLKLAGLKEGQVAQRMGYTPATTGIRKFDDELLAIFAEAYVERAASEDRRETLRMRLRRVKGQFAIYSIEGTAGSGASNPMTAAAAVRALARIVAIRLGRESAQIENAIAINKSAISAGSKARQVDTPKGRLFVSTNLTRQYAESLMRTLVTKLAGSNVQVFRAGDLILEAPPTPPVPRPASD
;
A
#
# COMPACT_ATOMS: atom_id res chain seq x y z
N MET A 1 77.54 -27.23 28.76
CA MET A 1 77.22 -26.23 27.72
C MET A 1 75.79 -26.46 27.27
N THR A 2 74.87 -25.68 27.84
CA THR A 2 73.44 -25.70 27.55
C THR A 2 73.07 -24.26 27.25
N HIS A 3 72.90 -23.92 25.98
CA HIS A 3 72.27 -22.67 25.57
C HIS A 3 71.05 -23.01 24.73
N GLY A 4 69.89 -22.65 25.26
CA GLY A 4 68.61 -22.79 24.60
C GLY A 4 68.49 -21.84 23.42
N THR A 5 68.02 -22.37 22.30
CA THR A 5 67.47 -21.60 21.20
C THR A 5 65.99 -21.37 21.49
N SER A 6 65.64 -20.08 21.63
CA SER A 6 64.26 -19.59 21.65
C SER A 6 63.59 -19.92 20.32
N PRO A 7 62.31 -20.33 20.29
CA PRO A 7 61.58 -20.45 19.04
C PRO A 7 61.30 -19.06 18.49
N ASP A 8 61.53 -18.91 17.19
CA ASP A 8 61.25 -17.71 16.41
C ASP A 8 59.80 -17.26 16.61
N ALA A 9 59.65 -15.96 16.89
CA ALA A 9 58.37 -15.31 16.99
C ALA A 9 57.67 -15.34 15.62
N ASP A 10 56.55 -16.06 15.56
CA ASP A 10 55.58 -16.02 14.47
C ASP A 10 55.23 -14.56 14.16
N THR A 11 55.72 -14.07 13.02
CA THR A 11 55.30 -12.80 12.44
C THR A 11 53.89 -12.97 11.90
N LEU A 12 52.90 -12.79 12.78
CA LEU A 12 51.54 -12.46 12.36
C LEU A 12 51.61 -11.17 11.56
N SER A 13 51.62 -11.29 10.22
CA SER A 13 51.43 -10.16 9.34
C SER A 13 50.05 -9.57 9.63
N HIS A 14 50.02 -8.40 10.27
CA HIS A 14 48.79 -7.67 10.47
C HIS A 14 48.19 -7.35 9.09
N VAL A 15 47.13 -8.07 8.72
CA VAL A 15 46.30 -7.73 7.57
C VAL A 15 45.71 -6.34 7.86
N SER A 16 46.26 -5.32 7.20
CA SER A 16 45.76 -3.95 7.31
C SER A 16 44.43 -3.88 6.57
N VAL A 17 43.33 -3.96 7.33
CA VAL A 17 41.98 -3.78 6.80
C VAL A 17 41.77 -2.29 6.53
N ALA A 18 41.34 -1.96 5.32
CA ALA A 18 41.11 -0.57 4.94
C ALA A 18 40.11 0.10 5.91
N PRO A 19 40.35 1.33 6.41
CA PRO A 19 39.51 1.97 7.42
C PRO A 19 38.03 2.05 7.04
N HIS A 20 37.73 2.18 5.74
CA HIS A 20 36.35 2.26 5.27
C HIS A 20 35.56 0.97 5.47
N VAL A 21 36.23 -0.19 5.42
CA VAL A 21 35.65 -1.51 5.63
C VAL A 21 35.34 -1.72 7.12
N LEU A 22 36.26 -1.31 8.00
CA LEU A 22 36.05 -1.36 9.45
C LEU A 22 34.88 -0.46 9.89
N ASN A 23 34.84 0.78 9.39
CA ASN A 23 33.74 1.70 9.69
C ASN A 23 32.40 1.13 9.20
N TYR A 24 32.37 0.51 8.03
CA TYR A 24 31.15 -0.10 7.50
C TYR A 24 30.69 -1.31 8.33
N ALA A 25 31.62 -2.11 8.85
CA ALA A 25 31.31 -3.22 9.76
C ALA A 25 30.67 -2.73 11.06
N VAL A 26 31.22 -1.65 11.65
CA VAL A 26 30.66 -1.02 12.87
C VAL A 26 29.26 -0.47 12.62
N ASP A 27 29.02 0.09 11.42
CA ASP A 27 27.74 0.70 11.06
C ASP A 27 26.64 -0.29 10.70
N GLN A 28 26.91 -1.61 10.57
CA GLN A 28 25.92 -2.59 10.08
C GLN A 28 24.59 -2.54 10.84
N ARG A 29 24.62 -2.41 12.17
CA ARG A 29 23.39 -2.30 12.95
C ARG A 29 22.63 -1.02 12.64
N PHE A 30 23.33 0.11 12.62
CA PHE A 30 22.76 1.41 12.26
C PHE A 30 22.13 1.38 10.86
N LEU A 31 22.82 0.81 9.86
CA LEU A 31 22.30 0.70 8.50
C LEU A 31 21.05 -0.18 8.40
N ALA A 32 20.94 -1.23 9.23
CA ALA A 32 19.75 -2.07 9.30
C ALA A 32 18.55 -1.31 9.90
N ASP A 33 18.79 -0.50 10.94
CA ASP A 33 17.76 0.36 11.52
C ASP A 33 17.33 1.46 10.50
N VAL A 34 18.28 2.04 9.75
CA VAL A 34 17.99 2.98 8.63
C VAL A 34 17.14 2.32 7.54
N ALA A 35 17.43 1.08 7.16
CA ALA A 35 16.63 0.35 6.18
C ALA A 35 15.19 0.14 6.67
N THR A 36 14.99 -0.12 7.95
CA THR A 36 13.66 -0.23 8.56
C THR A 36 12.90 1.09 8.50
N GLU A 37 13.55 2.21 8.88
CA GLU A 37 12.95 3.54 8.79
C GLU A 37 12.68 3.96 7.34
N THR A 38 13.56 3.60 6.39
CA THR A 38 13.36 3.89 4.96
C THR A 38 12.13 3.16 4.43
N LYS A 39 11.93 1.90 4.83
CA LYS A 39 10.71 1.16 4.49
C LYS A 39 9.46 1.88 5.01
N GLN A 40 9.46 2.24 6.29
CA GLN A 40 8.33 2.92 6.94
C GLN A 40 8.03 4.27 6.28
N TYR A 41 9.06 5.07 6.02
CA TYR A 41 8.92 6.35 5.32
C TYR A 41 8.27 6.20 3.93
N LEU A 42 8.68 5.19 3.16
CA LEU A 42 8.10 4.93 1.84
C LEU A 42 6.66 4.39 1.91
N GLU A 43 6.35 3.56 2.90
CA GLU A 43 4.98 3.11 3.16
C GLU A 43 4.09 4.30 3.55
N ASP A 44 4.55 5.19 4.42
CA ASP A 44 3.84 6.41 4.81
C ASP A 44 3.58 7.31 3.60
N LEU A 45 4.62 7.59 2.79
CA LEU A 45 4.48 8.38 1.56
C LEU A 45 3.41 7.80 0.62
N ALA A 46 3.46 6.49 0.37
CA ALA A 46 2.48 5.83 -0.50
C ALA A 46 1.06 5.90 0.10
N ASN A 47 0.92 5.66 1.41
CA ASN A 47 -0.36 5.67 2.12
C ASN A 47 -0.99 7.06 2.18
N ASP A 48 -0.17 8.10 2.37
CA ASP A 48 -0.62 9.49 2.37
C ASP A 48 -1.34 9.85 1.08
N ARG A 49 -0.81 9.37 -0.06
CA ARG A 49 -1.42 9.55 -1.39
C ARG A 49 -2.37 8.42 -1.78
N SER A 50 -2.61 7.43 -0.91
CA SER A 50 -3.44 6.25 -1.16
C SER A 50 -2.98 5.41 -2.37
N ILE A 51 -1.70 5.48 -2.72
CA ILE A 51 -1.11 4.75 -3.83
C ILE A 51 -1.04 3.27 -3.47
N GLN A 52 -1.57 2.41 -4.34
CA GLN A 52 -1.52 0.96 -4.14
C GLN A 52 -0.14 0.41 -4.53
N PHE A 53 0.50 -0.28 -3.60
CA PHE A 53 1.75 -1.00 -3.84
C PHE A 53 1.57 -2.49 -3.56
N HIS A 54 2.34 -3.31 -4.27
CA HIS A 54 2.44 -4.74 -4.01
C HIS A 54 3.36 -5.01 -2.83
N LEU A 55 4.54 -4.38 -2.83
CA LEU A 55 5.58 -4.63 -1.84
C LEU A 55 6.54 -3.42 -1.75
N ILE A 56 6.85 -3.01 -0.53
CA ILE A 56 7.97 -2.10 -0.24
C ILE A 56 8.94 -2.84 0.67
N GLU A 57 10.18 -2.94 0.24
CA GLU A 57 11.27 -3.54 1.00
C GLU A 57 12.46 -2.60 1.01
N ALA A 58 13.16 -2.52 2.13
CA ALA A 58 14.47 -1.88 2.21
C ALA A 58 15.44 -2.80 2.94
N ARG A 59 16.71 -2.71 2.53
CA ARG A 59 17.80 -3.49 3.11
C ARG A 59 19.07 -2.68 3.19
N ALA A 60 19.86 -2.97 4.23
CA ALA A 60 21.27 -2.62 4.27
C ALA A 60 22.07 -3.61 3.41
N LYS A 61 23.08 -3.10 2.70
CA LYS A 61 24.04 -3.97 2.01
C LYS A 61 24.90 -4.71 3.05
N THR A 62 25.15 -5.99 2.80
CA THR A 62 25.96 -6.81 3.69
C THR A 62 27.41 -6.38 3.64
N PHE A 63 28.16 -6.67 4.71
CA PHE A 63 29.60 -6.41 4.79
C PHE A 63 30.39 -6.97 3.60
N ASP A 64 30.16 -8.23 3.25
CA ASP A 64 30.86 -8.89 2.13
C ASP A 64 30.53 -8.21 0.80
N SER A 65 29.25 -7.93 0.53
CA SER A 65 28.82 -7.25 -0.69
C SER A 65 29.35 -5.82 -0.80
N TYR A 66 29.51 -5.12 0.32
CA TYR A 66 30.12 -3.79 0.34
C TYR A 66 31.62 -3.87 0.04
N SER A 67 32.32 -4.83 0.67
CA SER A 67 33.75 -5.06 0.46
C SER A 67 34.04 -5.41 -1.01
N ASP A 68 33.26 -6.31 -1.60
CA ASP A 68 33.34 -6.67 -3.02
C ASP A 68 33.08 -5.46 -3.93
N LYS A 69 32.11 -4.62 -3.57
CA LYS A 69 31.77 -3.43 -4.34
C LYS A 69 32.86 -2.37 -4.26
N ALA A 70 33.44 -2.16 -3.08
CA ALA A 70 34.53 -1.22 -2.84
C ALA A 70 35.82 -1.64 -3.57
N ALA A 71 36.08 -2.94 -3.67
CA ALA A 71 37.23 -3.49 -4.38
C ALA A 71 37.05 -3.56 -5.91
N LYS A 72 35.89 -3.15 -6.44
CA LYS A 72 35.57 -3.28 -7.86
C LYS A 72 36.50 -2.44 -8.72
N ILE A 73 37.08 -3.07 -9.73
CA ILE A 73 37.93 -2.43 -10.75
C ILE A 73 37.09 -2.12 -12.00
N ASP A 74 37.33 -0.96 -12.60
CA ASP A 74 36.70 -0.53 -13.85
C ASP A 74 37.41 -1.11 -15.10
N ALA A 75 36.91 -0.76 -16.29
CA ALA A 75 37.49 -1.26 -17.55
C ALA A 75 38.92 -0.73 -17.82
N ALA A 76 39.33 0.34 -17.14
CA ALA A 76 40.66 0.95 -17.26
C ALA A 76 41.66 0.39 -16.24
N GLY A 77 41.25 -0.59 -15.41
CA GLY A 77 42.11 -1.18 -14.40
C GLY A 77 42.22 -0.35 -13.11
N GLN A 78 41.37 0.67 -12.93
CA GLN A 78 41.37 1.53 -11.74
C GLN A 78 40.25 1.15 -10.79
N LEU A 79 40.38 1.52 -9.51
CA LEU A 79 39.27 1.38 -8.55
C LEU A 79 38.07 2.15 -9.07
N LYS A 80 36.94 1.46 -9.26
CA LYS A 80 35.68 2.07 -9.67
C LYS A 80 35.21 3.10 -8.63
N TYR A 81 35.52 2.85 -7.36
CA TYR A 81 35.21 3.74 -6.25
C TYR A 81 36.50 4.05 -5.47
N PRO A 82 37.28 5.07 -5.86
CA PRO A 82 38.48 5.48 -5.13
C PRO A 82 38.21 5.90 -3.68
N GLU A 83 37.04 6.48 -3.41
CA GLU A 83 36.54 6.82 -2.07
C GLU A 83 35.19 6.10 -1.80
N PRO A 84 35.19 4.79 -1.49
CA PRO A 84 33.97 3.99 -1.39
C PRO A 84 32.90 4.59 -0.47
N GLN A 85 33.30 5.13 0.68
CA GLN A 85 32.40 5.77 1.66
C GLN A 85 31.64 6.98 1.11
N ARG A 86 32.18 7.67 0.10
CA ARG A 86 31.58 8.88 -0.49
C ARG A 86 30.90 8.61 -1.83
N GLN A 87 31.09 7.43 -2.41
CA GLN A 87 30.64 7.12 -3.77
C GLN A 87 29.68 5.94 -3.85
N ILE A 88 29.65 5.04 -2.84
CA ILE A 88 28.71 3.92 -2.81
C ILE A 88 27.39 4.40 -2.20
N THR A 89 26.41 4.62 -3.07
CA THR A 89 25.08 5.16 -2.75
C THR A 89 24.04 4.11 -2.38
N ASP A 90 24.34 2.82 -2.55
CA ASP A 90 23.41 1.72 -2.24
C ASP A 90 23.83 0.95 -0.97
N CYS A 91 24.40 1.68 0.00
CA CYS A 91 24.67 1.16 1.35
C CYS A 91 23.36 0.79 2.06
N VAL A 92 22.31 1.57 1.82
CA VAL A 92 20.91 1.22 2.04
C VAL A 92 20.21 1.33 0.69
N ALA A 93 19.37 0.35 0.37
CA ALA A 93 18.57 0.36 -0.84
C ALA A 93 17.15 -0.12 -0.59
N ALA A 94 16.19 0.51 -1.26
CA ALA A 94 14.78 0.16 -1.22
C ALA A 94 14.26 -0.26 -2.58
N ARG A 95 13.27 -1.14 -2.59
CA ARG A 95 12.47 -1.49 -3.75
C ARG A 95 11.02 -1.16 -3.46
N VAL A 96 10.41 -0.40 -4.36
CA VAL A 96 8.97 -0.12 -4.36
C VAL A 96 8.38 -0.83 -5.57
N ILE A 97 7.58 -1.86 -5.31
CA ILE A 97 6.94 -2.67 -6.35
C ILE A 97 5.46 -2.31 -6.35
N VAL A 98 4.98 -1.79 -7.47
CA VAL A 98 3.59 -1.38 -7.70
C VAL A 98 2.95 -2.22 -8.79
N PHE A 99 1.63 -2.15 -8.94
CA PHE A 99 0.94 -2.93 -9.95
C PHE A 99 1.00 -2.30 -11.35
N THR A 100 0.92 -0.97 -11.43
CA THR A 100 0.71 -0.24 -12.69
C THR A 100 1.81 0.78 -12.93
N GLU A 101 2.02 1.15 -14.20
CA GLU A 101 2.92 2.24 -14.58
C GLU A 101 2.42 3.58 -14.06
N ARG A 102 1.09 3.76 -13.96
CA ARG A 102 0.47 4.92 -13.32
C ARG A 102 0.91 5.06 -11.86
N ALA A 103 0.74 4.02 -11.05
CA ALA A 103 1.17 4.02 -9.66
C ALA A 103 2.69 4.20 -9.53
N ARG A 104 3.48 3.65 -10.47
CA ARG A 104 4.93 3.84 -10.52
C ARG A 104 5.24 5.31 -10.73
N LYS A 105 4.61 5.96 -11.70
CA LYS A 105 4.75 7.39 -11.95
C LYS A 105 4.34 8.21 -10.74
N GLU A 106 3.23 7.90 -10.09
CA GLU A 106 2.78 8.62 -8.89
C GLU A 106 3.79 8.53 -7.74
N ILE A 107 4.39 7.36 -7.50
CA ILE A 107 5.48 7.21 -6.52
C ILE A 107 6.72 7.99 -6.95
N SER A 108 7.14 7.87 -8.21
CA SER A 108 8.30 8.60 -8.75
C SER A 108 8.13 10.12 -8.57
N ASP A 109 6.99 10.67 -8.96
CA ASP A 109 6.68 12.09 -8.79
C ASP A 109 6.63 12.49 -7.30
N LEU A 110 6.16 11.59 -6.43
CA LEU A 110 6.15 11.83 -4.98
C LEU A 110 7.56 11.86 -4.39
N LEU A 111 8.45 10.98 -4.85
CA LEU A 111 9.86 10.99 -4.45
C LEU A 111 10.55 12.27 -4.91
N GLU A 112 10.33 12.72 -6.15
CA GLU A 112 10.89 13.98 -6.64
C GLU A 112 10.41 15.20 -5.85
N ARG A 113 9.13 15.21 -5.45
CA ARG A 113 8.56 16.32 -4.66
C ARG A 113 8.97 16.30 -3.19
N ARG A 114 9.06 15.13 -2.56
CA ARG A 114 9.27 14.99 -1.11
C ARG A 114 10.71 14.71 -0.72
N CYS A 115 11.55 14.30 -1.66
CA CYS A 115 12.95 13.99 -1.40
C CYS A 115 13.88 14.98 -2.09
N ILE A 116 15.15 14.97 -1.66
CA ILE A 116 16.24 15.58 -2.39
C ILE A 116 16.84 14.48 -3.27
N VAL A 117 16.55 14.53 -4.57
CA VAL A 117 17.00 13.56 -5.56
C VAL A 117 18.32 14.06 -6.18
N SER A 118 19.41 13.32 -6.00
CA SER A 118 20.70 13.69 -6.63
C SER A 118 20.86 13.11 -8.03
N GLU A 119 20.26 11.93 -8.27
CA GLU A 119 20.31 11.24 -9.56
C GLU A 119 19.00 10.46 -9.77
N MET A 120 18.47 10.50 -10.99
CA MET A 120 17.38 9.64 -11.44
C MET A 120 17.75 9.05 -12.80
N GLN A 121 17.68 7.73 -12.91
CA GLN A 121 17.91 7.03 -14.18
C GLN A 121 17.08 5.77 -14.29
N ASN A 122 16.78 5.36 -15.52
CA ASN A 122 16.29 4.02 -15.80
C ASN A 122 17.31 3.27 -16.67
N PRO A 123 18.11 2.35 -16.08
CA PRO A 123 19.15 1.61 -16.81
C PRO A 123 18.62 0.78 -17.99
N GLY A 124 17.30 0.57 -18.07
CA GLY A 124 16.65 -0.17 -19.14
C GLY A 124 16.66 0.58 -20.48
N HIS A 125 16.54 1.91 -20.43
CA HIS A 125 16.49 2.74 -21.63
C HIS A 125 17.77 2.66 -22.48
N SER A 126 18.93 2.47 -21.86
CA SER A 126 20.19 2.32 -22.59
C SER A 126 20.48 0.88 -23.05
N LYS A 127 19.86 -0.12 -22.42
CA LYS A 127 20.14 -1.55 -22.68
C LYS A 127 19.22 -2.17 -23.73
N ASN A 128 18.01 -1.63 -23.93
CA ASN A 128 16.99 -2.18 -24.83
C ASN A 128 16.71 -3.68 -24.62
N ASN A 129 16.98 -4.19 -23.42
CA ASN A 129 16.97 -5.63 -23.12
C ASN A 129 15.68 -6.12 -22.46
N GLY A 130 14.74 -5.22 -22.16
CA GLY A 130 13.51 -5.53 -21.41
C GLY A 130 13.50 -5.07 -19.96
N TYR A 131 14.66 -4.72 -19.40
CA TYR A 131 14.79 -4.16 -18.06
C TYR A 131 14.07 -2.82 -17.95
N ASP A 132 13.41 -2.57 -16.82
CA ASP A 132 12.64 -1.36 -16.59
C ASP A 132 12.48 -1.11 -15.10
N SER A 133 13.13 -0.05 -14.63
CA SER A 133 13.17 0.33 -13.23
C SER A 133 13.68 1.74 -13.11
N ASP A 134 12.94 2.61 -12.43
CA ASP A 134 13.43 3.94 -12.10
C ASP A 134 14.31 3.84 -10.86
N HIS A 135 15.54 4.30 -10.95
CA HIS A 135 16.54 4.30 -9.88
C HIS A 135 16.73 5.73 -9.43
N PHE A 136 16.39 5.99 -8.18
CA PHE A 136 16.58 7.27 -7.52
C PHE A 136 17.72 7.15 -6.53
N ILE A 137 18.65 8.10 -6.56
CA ILE A 137 19.57 8.32 -5.46
C ILE A 137 19.03 9.47 -4.63
N ILE A 138 18.62 9.15 -3.40
CA ILE A 138 18.05 10.10 -2.45
C ILE A 138 19.12 10.51 -1.44
N THR A 139 19.31 11.82 -1.25
CA THR A 139 20.31 12.39 -0.34
C THR A 139 19.69 13.16 0.82
N GLY A 140 18.36 13.24 0.86
CA GLY A 140 17.61 13.90 1.93
C GLY A 140 16.11 13.88 1.69
N THR A 141 15.36 14.45 2.63
CA THR A 141 13.93 14.74 2.47
C THR A 141 13.69 16.25 2.56
N GLN A 142 12.68 16.73 1.84
CA GLN A 142 12.21 18.12 1.89
C GLN A 142 11.25 18.37 3.06
N ASP A 143 10.88 17.32 3.79
CA ASP A 143 9.97 17.36 4.94
C ASP A 143 10.76 17.32 6.28
N PRO A 144 10.88 18.44 7.00
CA PRO A 144 11.59 18.47 8.28
C PRO A 144 10.95 17.59 9.37
N ALA A 145 9.62 17.42 9.34
CA ALA A 145 8.92 16.57 10.30
C ALA A 145 9.25 15.09 10.06
N ALA A 146 9.45 14.69 8.80
CA ALA A 146 9.92 13.36 8.48
C ALA A 146 11.32 13.08 9.06
N LEU A 147 12.23 14.05 9.06
CA LEU A 147 13.56 13.88 9.68
C LEU A 147 13.52 13.72 11.20
N LEU A 148 12.53 14.32 11.88
CA LEU A 148 12.31 14.13 13.31
C LEU A 148 11.73 12.74 13.62
N ARG A 149 10.79 12.28 12.77
CA ARG A 149 10.15 10.96 12.90
C ARG A 149 11.11 9.82 12.59
N TYR A 150 11.98 10.00 11.61
CA TYR A 150 12.93 9.01 11.09
C TYR A 150 14.38 9.41 11.41
N SER A 151 14.71 9.36 12.70
CA SER A 151 15.96 9.94 13.21
C SER A 151 17.23 9.23 12.72
N ASN A 152 17.19 7.91 12.45
CA ASN A 152 18.35 7.21 11.91
C ASN A 152 18.52 7.53 10.43
N LEU A 153 17.43 7.63 9.67
CA LEU A 153 17.45 8.09 8.29
C LEU A 153 18.02 9.51 8.16
N ALA A 154 17.64 10.41 9.08
CA ALA A 154 18.22 11.76 9.14
C ALA A 154 19.74 11.75 9.39
N LYS A 155 20.21 10.95 10.35
CA LYS A 155 21.65 10.76 10.62
C LYS A 155 22.37 10.11 9.45
N PHE A 156 21.70 9.22 8.72
CA PHE A 156 22.26 8.55 7.56
C PHE A 156 22.61 9.55 6.46
N PHE A 157 21.71 10.48 6.12
CA PHE A 157 21.98 11.50 5.12
C PHE A 157 23.11 12.47 5.49
N GLN A 158 23.47 12.58 6.77
CA GLN A 158 24.64 13.36 7.20
C GLN A 158 25.97 12.59 7.04
N LYS A 159 25.91 11.26 6.96
CA LYS A 159 27.08 10.37 7.02
C LYS A 159 27.37 9.63 5.72
N TYR A 160 26.34 9.30 4.94
CA TYR A 160 26.41 8.52 3.71
C TYR A 160 25.99 9.37 2.50
N PRO A 161 26.49 9.05 1.29
CA PRO A 161 26.29 9.89 0.10
C PRO A 161 24.88 9.82 -0.48
N GLY A 162 24.04 8.90 0.01
CA GLY A 162 22.66 8.70 -0.40
C GLY A 162 22.22 7.25 -0.19
N LEU A 163 20.94 7.00 -0.44
CA LEU A 163 20.36 5.66 -0.55
C LEU A 163 19.73 5.50 -1.93
N GLU A 164 19.66 4.25 -2.41
CA GLU A 164 19.07 3.93 -3.71
C GLU A 164 17.63 3.45 -3.56
N ILE A 165 16.67 4.06 -4.26
CA ILE A 165 15.29 3.58 -4.35
C ILE A 165 15.01 3.13 -5.76
N GLN A 166 14.58 1.88 -5.91
CA GLN A 166 14.20 1.30 -7.20
C GLN A 166 12.68 1.16 -7.26
N VAL A 167 12.03 1.88 -8.17
CA VAL A 167 10.58 1.78 -8.39
C VAL A 167 10.33 0.93 -9.64
N ARG A 168 9.49 -0.11 -9.51
CA ARG A 168 9.18 -1.06 -10.58
C ARG A 168 7.71 -1.49 -10.53
N THR A 169 7.18 -1.90 -11.67
CA THR A 169 5.94 -2.68 -11.70
C THR A 169 6.21 -4.13 -11.24
N VAL A 170 5.16 -4.86 -10.86
CA VAL A 170 5.25 -6.31 -10.56
C VAL A 170 5.83 -7.08 -11.75
N ALA A 171 5.44 -6.73 -12.97
CA ALA A 171 5.96 -7.33 -14.20
C ALA A 171 7.47 -7.06 -14.36
N GLY A 172 7.89 -5.80 -14.19
CA GLY A 172 9.29 -5.39 -14.23
C GLY A 172 10.14 -6.04 -13.15
N HIS A 173 9.59 -6.20 -11.94
CA HIS A 173 10.25 -6.91 -10.85
C HIS A 173 10.47 -8.38 -11.19
N ALA A 174 9.42 -9.11 -11.59
CA ALA A 174 9.50 -10.53 -11.92
C ALA A 174 10.50 -10.81 -13.06
N TRP A 175 10.47 -9.99 -14.12
CA TRP A 175 11.41 -10.10 -15.23
C TRP A 175 12.85 -9.89 -14.77
N ALA A 176 13.11 -8.85 -13.98
CA ALA A 176 14.45 -8.47 -13.57
C ALA A 176 15.07 -9.44 -12.54
N GLU A 177 14.28 -10.00 -11.61
CA GLU A 177 14.79 -11.01 -10.68
C GLU A 177 15.18 -12.29 -11.44
N TYR A 178 14.37 -12.73 -12.42
CA TYR A 178 14.72 -13.91 -13.21
C TYR A 178 15.96 -13.68 -14.08
N GLU A 179 16.07 -12.51 -14.72
CA GLU A 179 17.27 -12.15 -15.50
C GLU A 179 18.53 -12.12 -14.63
N HIS A 180 18.42 -11.52 -13.46
CA HIS A 180 19.53 -11.43 -12.51
C HIS A 180 19.96 -12.82 -12.03
N ASP A 181 19.01 -13.68 -11.65
CA ASP A 181 19.30 -15.02 -11.15
C ASP A 181 19.96 -15.90 -12.21
N VAL A 182 19.46 -15.87 -13.46
CA VAL A 182 20.08 -16.60 -14.57
C VAL A 182 21.51 -16.12 -14.82
N LYS A 183 21.75 -14.80 -14.87
CA LYS A 183 23.06 -14.25 -15.25
C LYS A 183 24.10 -14.25 -14.14
N TYR A 184 23.68 -14.10 -12.88
CA TYR A 184 24.61 -13.90 -11.76
C TYR A 184 24.71 -15.09 -10.80
N LYS A 185 23.65 -15.88 -10.64
CA LYS A 185 23.65 -17.01 -9.68
C LYS A 185 23.95 -18.37 -10.32
N SER A 186 23.75 -18.55 -11.62
CA SER A 186 24.08 -19.82 -12.26
C SER A 186 25.56 -19.87 -12.70
N SER A 187 26.35 -20.74 -12.07
CA SER A 187 27.64 -21.20 -12.61
C SER A 187 27.49 -21.65 -14.07
N ASP A 188 26.37 -22.31 -14.34
CA ASP A 188 26.00 -22.89 -15.61
C ASP A 188 25.96 -21.83 -16.71
N TYR A 189 25.36 -20.64 -16.47
CA TYR A 189 25.35 -19.57 -17.46
C TYR A 189 26.76 -19.09 -17.81
N ARG A 190 27.71 -19.04 -16.86
CA ARG A 190 29.09 -18.64 -17.14
C ARG A 190 29.80 -19.64 -18.06
N GLU A 191 29.51 -20.92 -17.90
CA GLU A 191 30.09 -22.02 -18.68
C GLU A 191 29.44 -22.21 -20.06
N LEU A 192 28.28 -21.59 -20.32
CA LEU A 192 27.62 -21.66 -21.63
C LEU A 192 28.48 -21.07 -22.76
N SER A 193 28.37 -21.71 -23.93
CA SER A 193 28.93 -21.18 -25.18
C SER A 193 28.33 -19.80 -25.53
N PRO A 194 29.09 -18.94 -26.24
CA PRO A 194 28.58 -17.62 -26.68
C PRO A 194 27.25 -17.70 -27.44
N SER A 195 27.07 -18.74 -28.26
CA SER A 195 25.83 -18.97 -29.01
C SER A 195 24.60 -19.18 -28.10
N LYS A 196 24.73 -20.01 -27.06
CA LYS A 196 23.65 -20.27 -26.10
C LYS A 196 23.34 -19.02 -25.27
N LYS A 197 24.38 -18.27 -24.84
CA LYS A 197 24.22 -16.96 -24.17
C LYS A 197 23.45 -15.97 -25.05
N GLY A 198 23.75 -15.94 -26.35
CA GLY A 198 23.02 -15.12 -27.33
C GLY A 198 21.53 -15.47 -27.41
N ILE A 199 21.18 -16.76 -27.48
CA ILE A 199 19.79 -17.22 -27.49
C ILE A 199 19.07 -16.80 -26.19
N ILE A 200 19.71 -16.98 -25.03
CA ILE A 200 19.12 -16.59 -23.74
C ILE A 200 18.89 -15.08 -23.68
N ASN A 201 19.87 -14.28 -24.10
CA ASN A 201 19.71 -12.82 -24.15
C ASN A 201 18.55 -12.41 -25.07
N GLN A 202 18.39 -13.07 -26.22
CA GLN A 202 17.27 -12.83 -27.12
C GLN A 202 15.92 -13.17 -26.46
N ARG A 203 15.83 -14.28 -25.72
CA ARG A 203 14.61 -14.62 -24.94
C ARG A 203 14.30 -13.60 -23.85
N PHE A 204 15.32 -13.01 -23.22
CA PHE A 204 15.12 -11.91 -22.28
C PHE A 204 14.56 -10.66 -22.97
N VAL A 205 15.06 -10.31 -24.16
CA VAL A 205 14.50 -9.21 -24.97
C VAL A 205 13.03 -9.45 -25.31
N GLU A 206 12.70 -10.64 -25.80
CA GLU A 206 11.33 -11.04 -26.18
C GLU A 206 10.36 -11.01 -24.99
N SER A 207 10.77 -11.61 -23.86
CA SER A 207 9.98 -11.56 -22.63
C SER A 207 9.83 -10.14 -22.08
N GLY A 208 10.79 -9.26 -22.33
CA GLY A 208 10.66 -7.83 -22.06
C GLY A 208 9.54 -7.15 -22.86
N GLY A 209 9.27 -7.63 -24.08
CA GLY A 209 8.11 -7.22 -24.88
C GLY A 209 6.79 -7.68 -24.25
N LEU A 210 6.71 -8.95 -23.84
CA LEU A 210 5.53 -9.50 -23.15
C LEU A 210 5.26 -8.80 -21.81
N ARG A 211 6.32 -8.48 -21.07
CA ARG A 211 6.23 -7.68 -19.84
C ARG A 211 5.53 -6.35 -20.11
N ARG A 212 5.98 -5.59 -21.10
CA ARG A 212 5.36 -4.29 -21.45
C ARG A 212 3.89 -4.42 -21.82
N LEU A 213 3.51 -5.49 -22.53
CA LEU A 213 2.11 -5.78 -22.82
C LEU A 213 1.32 -6.04 -21.53
N MET A 214 1.88 -6.80 -20.59
CA MET A 214 1.22 -7.04 -19.29
C MET A 214 1.05 -5.75 -18.49
N ASP A 215 2.07 -4.88 -18.46
CA ASP A 215 1.99 -3.56 -17.82
C ASP A 215 0.91 -2.69 -18.49
N GLN A 216 0.83 -2.70 -19.83
CA GLN A 216 -0.22 -1.99 -20.58
C GLN A 216 -1.62 -2.50 -20.20
N VAL A 217 -1.85 -3.81 -20.20
CA VAL A 217 -3.14 -4.41 -19.82
C VAL A 217 -3.50 -4.05 -18.39
N PHE A 218 -2.53 -4.02 -17.47
CA PHE A 218 -2.79 -3.61 -16.08
C PHE A 218 -3.14 -2.13 -15.96
N ASN A 219 -2.52 -1.25 -16.75
CA ASN A 219 -2.91 0.15 -16.82
C ASN A 219 -4.33 0.30 -17.40
N GLU A 220 -4.68 -0.42 -18.46
CA GLU A 220 -6.03 -0.38 -19.05
C GLU A 220 -7.10 -0.82 -18.03
N ILE A 221 -6.83 -1.87 -17.25
CA ILE A 221 -7.70 -2.30 -16.16
C ILE A 221 -7.82 -1.20 -15.08
N ASP A 222 -6.71 -0.57 -14.71
CA ASP A 222 -6.70 0.48 -13.69
C ASP A 222 -7.42 1.76 -14.15
N ASP A 223 -7.29 2.11 -15.43
CA ASP A 223 -7.99 3.23 -16.06
C ASP A 223 -9.51 3.02 -16.08
N LEU A 224 -9.96 1.79 -16.33
CA LEU A 224 -11.38 1.41 -16.24
C LEU A 224 -11.91 1.48 -14.80
N LEU A 225 -11.06 1.17 -13.82
CA LEU A 225 -11.42 1.24 -12.39
C LEU A 225 -11.33 2.66 -11.81
N SER A 226 -10.52 3.52 -12.42
CA SER A 226 -10.20 4.87 -11.97
C SER A 226 -10.27 5.87 -13.13
N PRO A 227 -11.46 6.12 -13.71
CA PRO A 227 -11.58 7.08 -14.80
C PRO A 227 -10.97 8.42 -14.37
N ALA A 228 -10.05 8.94 -15.19
CA ALA A 228 -9.56 10.30 -15.05
C ALA A 228 -10.77 11.24 -14.97
N PRO A 229 -10.72 12.33 -14.19
CA PRO A 229 -11.78 13.33 -14.25
C PRO A 229 -11.87 13.79 -15.71
N ALA A 230 -12.99 13.49 -16.36
CA ALA A 230 -13.27 14.01 -17.68
C ALA A 230 -13.13 15.53 -17.60
N ALA A 231 -12.31 16.09 -18.50
CA ALA A 231 -12.32 17.50 -18.76
C ALA A 231 -13.76 17.89 -19.16
N GLU A 232 -14.33 18.83 -18.41
CA GLU A 232 -15.52 19.62 -18.75
C GLU A 232 -16.71 18.83 -19.32
N ALA A 233 -17.56 18.33 -18.43
CA ALA A 233 -18.98 18.11 -18.73
C ALA A 233 -19.81 18.91 -17.71
N THR A 234 -20.20 20.09 -18.17
CA THR A 234 -21.38 20.91 -17.85
C THR A 234 -22.14 20.63 -16.56
N ASP A 235 -22.30 21.68 -15.76
CA ASP A 235 -23.38 21.90 -14.81
C ASP A 235 -24.70 21.30 -15.33
N GLU A 236 -25.23 20.32 -14.61
CA GLU A 236 -26.64 20.20 -14.21
C GLU A 236 -26.80 18.91 -13.36
N ASP A 237 -27.73 18.95 -12.42
CA ASP A 237 -28.12 17.89 -11.47
C ASP A 237 -27.28 17.73 -10.19
N GLN A 238 -27.25 18.80 -9.39
CA GLN A 238 -27.20 18.67 -7.93
C GLN A 238 -28.53 18.13 -7.39
N GLU A 239 -28.69 16.80 -7.33
CA GLU A 239 -29.66 16.20 -6.40
C GLU A 239 -28.98 15.98 -5.05
N GLY A 240 -29.20 16.95 -4.16
CA GLY A 240 -28.86 16.85 -2.75
C GLY A 240 -29.57 15.67 -2.10
N TYR A 241 -28.82 14.92 -1.29
CA TYR A 241 -29.43 14.03 -0.29
C TYR A 241 -30.16 14.89 0.75
N ALA A 242 -31.44 15.17 0.47
CA ALA A 242 -32.41 15.57 1.48
C ALA A 242 -32.57 14.40 2.46
N ALA A 243 -32.11 14.62 3.70
CA ALA A 243 -32.53 13.80 4.82
C ALA A 243 -33.90 14.32 5.28
N GLU A 244 -34.97 13.58 4.99
CA GLU A 244 -36.25 13.77 5.66
C GLU A 244 -36.34 12.85 6.88
N GLY A 245 -36.67 13.46 8.03
CA GLY A 245 -36.95 12.79 9.30
C GLY A 245 -36.59 13.65 10.53
N GLU A 246 -37.46 14.64 10.83
CA GLU A 246 -37.94 15.13 12.15
C GLU A 246 -36.94 15.08 13.34
N ASP A 247 -36.46 16.16 13.96
CA ASP A 247 -37.11 17.39 14.44
C ASP A 247 -36.32 18.66 14.07
N ALA A 248 -37.03 19.78 13.86
CA ALA A 248 -36.44 21.10 13.62
C ALA A 248 -35.66 21.59 14.86
N VAL A 249 -34.34 21.39 14.87
CA VAL A 249 -33.40 22.16 15.69
C VAL A 249 -33.08 23.44 14.91
N ASP A 250 -33.33 24.58 15.55
CA ASP A 250 -33.01 25.92 15.04
C ASP A 250 -31.60 25.96 14.41
N PRO A 251 -31.45 26.39 13.13
CA PRO A 251 -30.16 26.41 12.43
C PRO A 251 -29.11 27.33 13.08
N ASP A 252 -29.51 28.20 14.01
CA ASP A 252 -28.62 29.04 14.83
C ASP A 252 -28.41 28.51 16.26
N HIS A 253 -29.01 27.37 16.63
CA HIS A 253 -28.79 26.75 17.93
C HIS A 253 -27.47 25.98 17.96
N ASP A 254 -26.43 26.65 18.45
CA ASP A 254 -25.20 26.01 18.84
C ASP A 254 -25.35 25.39 20.24
N PRO A 255 -25.36 24.05 20.37
CA PRO A 255 -25.55 23.40 21.67
C PRO A 255 -24.39 23.64 22.63
N ASP A 256 -23.23 24.07 22.11
CA ASP A 256 -22.04 24.38 22.88
C ASP A 256 -21.20 25.45 22.14
N PRO A 257 -21.49 26.76 22.37
CA PRO A 257 -20.88 27.88 21.64
C PRO A 257 -19.43 28.14 22.05
N GLN A 258 -18.79 27.24 22.81
CA GLN A 258 -17.38 27.34 23.14
C GLN A 258 -16.54 27.33 21.86
N PRO A 259 -15.62 28.31 21.69
CA PRO A 259 -14.71 28.34 20.55
C PRO A 259 -13.93 27.03 20.42
N LEU A 260 -13.80 26.54 19.19
CA LEU A 260 -13.08 25.32 18.89
C LEU A 260 -11.58 25.56 19.07
N MET A 261 -10.99 24.90 20.07
CA MET A 261 -9.56 25.00 20.37
C MET A 261 -8.83 23.69 20.00
N PRO A 262 -7.53 23.74 19.65
CA PRO A 262 -6.77 22.54 19.27
C PRO A 262 -6.81 21.40 20.29
N TYR A 263 -6.78 21.71 21.59
CA TYR A 263 -6.89 20.69 22.64
C TYR A 263 -8.23 19.96 22.64
N MET A 264 -9.32 20.62 22.21
CA MET A 264 -10.64 19.98 22.09
C MET A 264 -10.68 19.02 20.91
N VAL A 265 -10.03 19.37 19.79
CA VAL A 265 -9.87 18.49 18.63
C VAL A 265 -9.01 17.27 19.02
N ALA A 266 -7.92 17.48 19.76
CA ALA A 266 -7.09 16.41 20.30
C ALA A 266 -7.90 15.42 21.16
N GLU A 267 -8.73 15.96 22.07
CA GLU A 267 -9.56 15.14 22.96
C GLU A 267 -10.66 14.38 22.18
N LEU A 268 -11.24 14.99 21.16
CA LEU A 268 -12.16 14.30 20.25
C LEU A 268 -11.48 13.16 19.51
N ILE A 269 -10.26 13.38 18.98
CA ILE A 269 -9.49 12.34 18.30
C ILE A 269 -9.19 11.18 19.27
N ARG A 270 -8.75 11.47 20.49
CA ARG A 270 -8.47 10.47 21.52
C ARG A 270 -9.70 9.69 21.94
N SER A 271 -10.84 10.38 22.08
CA SER A 271 -12.12 9.76 22.42
C SER A 271 -12.62 8.82 21.32
N ARG A 272 -12.46 9.22 20.04
CA ARG A 272 -12.93 8.44 18.89
C ARG A 272 -11.97 7.33 18.46
N PHE A 273 -10.67 7.53 18.66
CA PHE A 273 -9.61 6.61 18.22
C PHE A 273 -8.61 6.32 19.36
N PRO A 274 -9.04 5.67 20.46
CA PRO A 274 -8.23 5.50 21.66
C PRO A 274 -6.97 4.66 21.43
N GLU A 275 -7.01 3.69 20.51
CA GLU A 275 -5.88 2.81 20.18
C GLU A 275 -4.87 3.46 19.21
N ASP A 276 -5.25 4.56 18.56
CA ASP A 276 -4.47 5.20 17.49
C ASP A 276 -4.16 6.67 17.79
N ALA A 277 -4.34 7.10 19.05
CA ALA A 277 -4.12 8.47 19.46
C ALA A 277 -2.66 8.87 19.16
N ALA A 278 -2.48 9.80 18.23
CA ALA A 278 -1.19 10.39 17.92
C ALA A 278 -1.13 11.78 18.54
N ASP A 279 -0.09 12.05 19.31
CA ASP A 279 0.18 13.38 19.86
C ASP A 279 1.05 14.16 18.85
N ASP A 280 0.40 14.75 17.84
CA ASP A 280 1.02 15.67 16.88
C ASP A 280 0.30 17.02 16.96
N ALA A 281 0.88 17.92 17.77
CA ALA A 281 0.28 19.21 18.07
C ALA A 281 0.18 20.13 16.85
N GLU A 282 1.13 20.03 15.91
CA GLU A 282 1.14 20.83 14.69
C GLU A 282 0.04 20.37 13.74
N ALA A 283 -0.10 19.06 13.52
CA ALA A 283 -1.17 18.50 12.70
C ALA A 283 -2.57 18.79 13.27
N ILE A 284 -2.72 18.74 14.61
CA ILE A 284 -3.97 19.11 15.28
C ILE A 284 -4.28 20.60 15.11
N GLN A 285 -3.27 21.47 15.19
CA GLN A 285 -3.43 22.89 14.94
C GLN A 285 -3.84 23.18 13.49
N GLU A 286 -3.24 22.47 12.52
CA GLU A 286 -3.61 22.58 11.10
C GLU A 286 -5.06 22.13 10.85
N LEU A 287 -5.47 20.99 11.41
CA LEU A 287 -6.87 20.53 11.35
C LEU A 287 -7.85 21.55 11.94
N THR A 288 -7.47 22.18 13.05
CA THR A 288 -8.30 23.19 13.70
C THR A 288 -8.47 24.42 12.81
N LYS A 289 -7.39 24.91 12.19
CA LYS A 289 -7.45 26.01 11.20
C LYS A 289 -8.29 25.65 9.97
N HIS A 290 -8.21 24.39 9.52
CA HIS A 290 -8.99 23.94 8.37
C HIS A 290 -10.50 23.92 8.68
N LEU A 291 -10.88 23.52 9.89
CA LEU A 291 -12.27 23.60 10.38
C LEU A 291 -12.77 25.05 10.49
N GLU A 292 -11.91 25.98 10.94
CA GLU A 292 -12.22 27.40 10.95
C GLU A 292 -12.50 27.94 9.53
N ALA A 293 -11.69 27.56 8.53
CA ALA A 293 -11.92 27.92 7.13
C ALA A 293 -13.25 27.37 6.56
N LEU A 294 -13.76 26.28 7.16
CA LEU A 294 -15.07 25.68 6.87
C LEU A 294 -16.23 26.33 7.66
N ASN A 295 -15.97 27.41 8.41
CA ASN A 295 -16.90 28.06 9.33
C ASN A 295 -17.37 27.16 10.50
N VAL A 296 -16.57 26.15 10.85
CA VAL A 296 -16.77 25.29 12.03
C VAL A 296 -15.90 25.84 13.17
N THR A 297 -16.40 26.87 13.83
CA THR A 297 -15.66 27.67 14.82
C THR A 297 -15.94 27.29 16.27
N THR A 298 -16.87 26.37 16.53
CA THR A 298 -17.28 25.95 17.88
C THR A 298 -17.31 24.43 18.02
N ILE A 299 -17.14 23.96 19.25
CA ILE A 299 -17.16 22.53 19.56
C ILE A 299 -18.57 21.92 19.37
N GLY A 300 -19.63 22.67 19.67
CA GLY A 300 -21.02 22.24 19.48
C GLY A 300 -21.33 21.98 18.00
N ARG A 301 -20.95 22.90 17.10
CA ARG A 301 -21.08 22.72 15.64
C ARG A 301 -20.30 21.51 15.14
N LEU A 302 -19.07 21.32 15.60
CA LEU A 302 -18.25 20.17 15.21
C LEU A 302 -18.89 18.84 15.65
N ARG A 303 -19.37 18.76 16.90
CA ARG A 303 -20.07 17.59 17.42
C ARG A 303 -21.37 17.30 16.66
N LEU A 304 -22.17 18.31 16.35
CA LEU A 304 -23.39 18.17 15.57
C LEU A 304 -23.10 17.56 14.19
N LYS A 305 -22.06 18.07 13.50
CA LYS A 305 -21.63 17.55 12.20
C LYS A 305 -21.13 16.10 12.29
N LEU A 306 -20.38 15.76 13.34
CA LEU A 306 -19.89 14.40 13.58
C LEU A 306 -21.00 13.42 13.98
N ALA A 307 -22.07 13.88 14.63
CA ALA A 307 -23.18 13.03 15.08
C ALA A 307 -23.91 12.35 13.91
N GLY A 308 -23.93 12.98 12.74
CA GLY A 308 -24.50 12.40 11.51
C GLY A 308 -23.68 11.25 10.92
N LEU A 309 -22.43 11.07 11.35
CA LEU A 309 -21.54 10.04 10.82
C LEU A 309 -21.67 8.73 11.60
N LYS A 310 -22.09 7.66 10.93
CA LYS A 310 -22.17 6.34 11.55
C LYS A 310 -20.78 5.83 11.92
N GLU A 311 -20.63 5.33 13.15
CA GLU A 311 -19.37 4.82 13.65
C GLU A 311 -18.75 3.77 12.71
N GLY A 312 -17.49 3.96 12.34
CA GLY A 312 -16.75 3.05 11.47
C GLY A 312 -17.19 3.04 9.99
N GLN A 313 -18.11 3.90 9.56
CA GLN A 313 -18.53 4.01 8.16
C GLN A 313 -17.34 4.39 7.25
N VAL A 314 -16.58 5.40 7.67
CA VAL A 314 -15.41 5.89 6.92
C VAL A 314 -14.28 4.87 6.96
N ALA A 315 -14.03 4.28 8.13
CA ALA A 315 -13.01 3.24 8.30
C ALA A 315 -13.23 2.02 7.38
N GLN A 316 -14.48 1.63 7.14
CA GLN A 316 -14.81 0.53 6.23
C GLN A 316 -14.49 0.83 4.76
N ARG A 317 -14.59 2.09 4.35
CA ARG A 317 -14.28 2.51 2.97
C ARG A 317 -12.79 2.74 2.77
N MET A 318 -12.12 3.25 3.80
CA MET A 318 -10.71 3.63 3.74
C MET A 318 -9.72 2.49 3.96
N GLY A 319 -10.13 1.36 4.56
CA GLY A 319 -9.29 0.16 4.65
C GLY A 319 -7.93 0.41 5.31
N TYR A 320 -7.95 1.06 6.49
CA TYR A 320 -6.75 1.50 7.21
C TYR A 320 -5.80 0.35 7.55
N THR A 321 -4.51 0.66 7.53
CA THR A 321 -3.46 -0.21 8.08
C THR A 321 -3.35 -0.01 9.59
N PRO A 322 -2.75 -0.96 10.34
CA PRO A 322 -2.48 -0.79 11.77
C PRO A 322 -1.62 0.44 12.13
N ALA A 323 -0.89 1.01 11.18
CA ALA A 323 -0.06 2.21 11.38
C ALA A 323 -0.83 3.53 11.19
N THR A 324 -2.10 3.51 10.76
CA THR A 324 -2.84 4.74 10.46
C THR A 324 -3.24 5.49 11.73
N THR A 325 -2.76 6.73 11.88
CA THR A 325 -2.99 7.57 13.07
C THR A 325 -4.46 8.01 13.25
N GLY A 326 -4.84 8.28 14.49
CA GLY A 326 -6.16 8.83 14.84
C GLY A 326 -6.43 10.19 14.20
N ILE A 327 -5.40 11.02 14.05
CA ILE A 327 -5.46 12.30 13.32
C ILE A 327 -5.87 12.05 11.86
N ARG A 328 -5.22 11.10 11.20
CA ARG A 328 -5.50 10.73 9.80
C ARG A 328 -6.90 10.14 9.63
N LYS A 329 -7.38 9.37 10.61
CA LYS A 329 -8.74 8.82 10.65
C LYS A 329 -9.79 9.90 10.84
N PHE A 330 -9.56 10.82 11.78
CA PHE A 330 -10.43 11.97 12.02
C PHE A 330 -10.51 12.90 10.79
N ASP A 331 -9.39 13.15 10.15
CA ASP A 331 -9.31 13.93 8.91
C ASP A 331 -10.13 13.31 7.75
N ASP A 332 -10.23 11.97 7.66
CA ASP A 332 -11.16 11.33 6.72
C ASP A 332 -12.63 11.44 7.15
N GLU A 333 -12.93 11.44 8.46
CA GLU A 333 -14.29 11.66 8.95
C GLU A 333 -14.76 13.07 8.58
N LEU A 334 -13.90 14.08 8.76
CA LEU A 334 -14.16 15.44 8.31
C LEU A 334 -14.32 15.51 6.78
N LEU A 335 -13.44 14.84 6.03
CA LEU A 335 -13.55 14.72 4.57
C LEU A 335 -14.87 14.06 4.14
N ALA A 336 -15.38 13.08 4.89
CA ALA A 336 -16.66 12.44 4.61
C ALA A 336 -17.86 13.37 4.83
N ILE A 337 -17.77 14.26 5.82
CA ILE A 337 -18.83 15.18 6.21
C ILE A 337 -18.87 16.40 5.29
N PHE A 338 -17.71 17.00 5.03
CA PHE A 338 -17.60 18.28 4.32
C PHE A 338 -17.27 18.10 2.82
N ALA A 339 -16.92 16.89 2.38
CA ALA A 339 -16.74 16.48 0.99
C ALA A 339 -15.91 17.49 0.16
N GLU A 340 -16.42 17.96 -0.98
CA GLU A 340 -15.74 18.92 -1.86
C GLU A 340 -15.36 20.21 -1.14
N ALA A 341 -16.19 20.71 -0.23
CA ALA A 341 -15.89 21.93 0.53
C ALA A 341 -14.65 21.75 1.42
N TYR A 342 -14.41 20.54 1.94
CA TYR A 342 -13.19 20.18 2.69
C TYR A 342 -11.96 20.16 1.79
N VAL A 343 -12.12 19.72 0.55
CA VAL A 343 -11.02 19.73 -0.43
C VAL A 343 -10.67 21.17 -0.75
N GLU A 344 -11.65 21.98 -1.17
CA GLU A 344 -11.42 23.35 -1.66
C GLU A 344 -10.74 24.29 -0.66
N ARG A 345 -10.98 24.08 0.63
CA ARG A 345 -10.45 24.92 1.73
C ARG A 345 -9.09 24.45 2.26
N ALA A 346 -8.51 23.42 1.69
CA ALA A 346 -7.18 22.98 2.08
C ALA A 346 -6.10 24.01 1.70
N ALA A 347 -5.12 24.19 2.58
CA ALA A 347 -4.15 25.28 2.51
C ALA A 347 -3.18 25.23 1.31
N SER A 348 -3.04 24.08 0.64
CA SER A 348 -2.12 23.89 -0.48
C SER A 348 -2.72 23.02 -1.59
N GLU A 349 -2.26 23.19 -2.85
CA GLU A 349 -2.69 22.34 -3.97
C GLU A 349 -2.34 20.86 -3.75
N ASP A 350 -1.16 20.59 -3.20
CA ASP A 350 -0.72 19.24 -2.82
C ASP A 350 -1.72 18.56 -1.87
N ARG A 351 -2.19 19.31 -0.88
CA ARG A 351 -3.19 18.83 0.07
C ARG A 351 -4.55 18.63 -0.61
N ARG A 352 -4.96 19.56 -1.49
CA ARG A 352 -6.18 19.43 -2.29
C ARG A 352 -6.19 18.17 -3.13
N GLU A 353 -5.12 17.90 -3.87
CA GLU A 353 -4.98 16.69 -4.68
C GLU A 353 -5.05 15.41 -3.82
N THR A 354 -4.35 15.39 -2.68
CA THR A 354 -4.41 14.28 -1.72
C THR A 354 -5.84 14.02 -1.22
N LEU A 355 -6.54 15.09 -0.83
CA LEU A 355 -7.91 14.99 -0.34
C LEU A 355 -8.89 14.59 -1.45
N ARG A 356 -8.69 15.03 -2.71
CA ARG A 356 -9.51 14.58 -3.86
C ARG A 356 -9.43 13.07 -4.03
N MET A 357 -8.24 12.49 -4.00
CA MET A 357 -8.06 11.04 -4.14
C MET A 357 -8.72 10.27 -2.99
N ARG A 358 -8.51 10.74 -1.75
CA ARG A 358 -9.15 10.16 -0.56
C ARG A 358 -10.67 10.30 -0.59
N LEU A 359 -11.20 11.42 -1.09
CA LEU A 359 -12.64 11.68 -1.17
C LEU A 359 -13.34 10.64 -2.06
N ARG A 360 -12.73 10.25 -3.18
CA ARG A 360 -13.27 9.17 -4.04
C ARG A 360 -13.48 7.88 -3.25
N ARG A 361 -12.50 7.52 -2.42
CA ARG A 361 -12.55 6.34 -1.55
C ARG A 361 -13.58 6.49 -0.44
N VAL A 362 -13.62 7.65 0.23
CA VAL A 362 -14.62 7.97 1.26
C VAL A 362 -16.04 7.99 0.72
N LYS A 363 -16.28 8.44 -0.52
CA LYS A 363 -17.60 8.38 -1.19
C LYS A 363 -17.98 6.97 -1.67
N GLY A 364 -17.07 6.00 -1.56
CA GLY A 364 -17.33 4.64 -2.00
C GLY A 364 -17.26 4.47 -3.51
N GLN A 365 -16.56 5.34 -4.24
CA GLN A 365 -16.33 5.16 -5.69
C GLN A 365 -15.38 3.98 -6.01
N PHE A 366 -14.84 3.30 -4.98
CA PHE A 366 -14.18 1.99 -5.08
C PHE A 366 -15.12 0.80 -4.78
N ALA A 367 -16.42 1.05 -4.61
CA ALA A 367 -17.44 0.02 -4.51
C ALA A 367 -17.66 -0.55 -5.92
N ILE A 368 -16.84 -1.51 -6.30
CA ILE A 368 -16.85 -2.06 -7.66
C ILE A 368 -17.60 -3.39 -7.75
N TYR A 369 -17.98 -4.01 -6.63
CA TYR A 369 -18.64 -5.32 -6.69
C TYR A 369 -20.16 -5.18 -6.71
N SER A 370 -20.84 -5.95 -7.56
CA SER A 370 -22.28 -6.13 -7.50
C SER A 370 -22.61 -7.63 -7.59
N ILE A 371 -23.77 -8.01 -7.06
CA ILE A 371 -24.26 -9.38 -7.05
C ILE A 371 -25.64 -9.39 -7.70
N GLU A 372 -25.82 -10.26 -8.68
CA GLU A 372 -27.11 -10.50 -9.36
C GLU A 372 -27.66 -11.89 -9.01
N GLY A 373 -28.93 -12.14 -9.34
CA GLY A 373 -29.58 -13.45 -9.16
C GLY A 373 -30.07 -13.75 -7.74
N THR A 374 -30.25 -12.71 -6.92
CA THR A 374 -30.94 -12.83 -5.63
C THR A 374 -32.46 -12.69 -5.81
N ALA A 375 -33.25 -13.23 -4.89
CA ALA A 375 -34.71 -13.25 -5.00
C ALA A 375 -35.27 -11.81 -4.87
N GLY A 376 -35.32 -11.09 -6.00
CA GLY A 376 -35.72 -9.68 -6.10
C GLY A 376 -34.80 -8.92 -7.07
N SER A 377 -35.29 -8.71 -8.29
CA SER A 377 -34.84 -7.83 -9.39
C SER A 377 -33.50 -7.08 -9.28
N GLY A 378 -32.62 -7.34 -10.26
CA GLY A 378 -31.50 -6.45 -10.66
C GLY A 378 -30.17 -6.66 -9.95
N ALA A 379 -29.12 -6.04 -10.50
CA ALA A 379 -27.82 -5.92 -9.84
C ALA A 379 -27.97 -5.20 -8.51
N SER A 380 -27.40 -5.77 -7.45
CA SER A 380 -27.27 -5.04 -6.20
C SER A 380 -26.46 -3.75 -6.41
N ASN A 381 -26.74 -2.71 -5.61
CA ASN A 381 -25.90 -1.52 -5.58
C ASN A 381 -24.41 -1.88 -5.43
N PRO A 382 -23.51 -1.14 -6.09
CA PRO A 382 -22.09 -1.41 -6.00
C PRO A 382 -21.61 -1.38 -4.54
N MET A 383 -20.75 -2.33 -4.18
CA MET A 383 -20.29 -2.55 -2.81
C MET A 383 -18.81 -2.91 -2.74
N THR A 384 -18.23 -2.84 -1.54
CA THR A 384 -16.83 -3.22 -1.29
C THR A 384 -16.66 -4.75 -1.29
N ALA A 385 -15.42 -5.23 -1.46
CA ALA A 385 -15.14 -6.67 -1.47
C ALA A 385 -15.63 -7.38 -0.19
N ALA A 386 -15.36 -6.80 0.99
CA ALA A 386 -15.85 -7.35 2.25
C ALA A 386 -17.38 -7.31 2.39
N ALA A 387 -18.04 -6.31 1.78
CA ALA A 387 -19.50 -6.27 1.72
C ALA A 387 -20.07 -7.35 0.80
N ALA A 388 -19.46 -7.60 -0.35
CA ALA A 388 -19.83 -8.67 -1.27
C ALA A 388 -19.67 -10.06 -0.62
N VAL A 389 -18.59 -10.32 0.12
CA VAL A 389 -18.43 -11.57 0.90
C VAL A 389 -19.56 -11.74 1.91
N ARG A 390 -19.95 -10.69 2.64
CA ARG A 390 -21.07 -10.73 3.59
C ARG A 390 -22.41 -10.99 2.91
N ALA A 391 -22.65 -10.37 1.77
CA ALA A 391 -23.86 -10.57 0.98
C ALA A 391 -23.96 -12.02 0.49
N LEU A 392 -22.88 -12.58 -0.08
CA LEU A 392 -22.84 -13.99 -0.49
C LEU A 392 -22.99 -14.96 0.68
N ALA A 393 -22.33 -14.69 1.81
CA ALA A 393 -22.45 -15.51 3.01
C ALA A 393 -23.90 -15.54 3.53
N ARG A 394 -24.58 -14.38 3.48
CA ARG A 394 -26.01 -14.27 3.78
C ARG A 394 -26.86 -15.09 2.81
N ILE A 395 -26.60 -15.02 1.51
CA ILE A 395 -27.35 -15.78 0.49
C ILE A 395 -27.18 -17.30 0.72
N VAL A 396 -25.94 -17.77 0.91
CA VAL A 396 -25.64 -19.17 1.25
C VAL A 396 -26.36 -19.59 2.53
N ALA A 397 -26.28 -18.77 3.59
CA ALA A 397 -26.92 -19.08 4.86
C ALA A 397 -28.45 -19.18 4.75
N ILE A 398 -29.09 -18.27 4.01
CA ILE A 398 -30.54 -18.30 3.76
C ILE A 398 -30.93 -19.55 2.98
N ARG A 399 -30.23 -19.87 1.88
CA ARG A 399 -30.60 -20.98 1.00
C ARG A 399 -30.24 -22.35 1.58
N LEU A 400 -29.00 -22.51 2.04
CA LEU A 400 -28.39 -23.81 2.37
C LEU A 400 -28.12 -24.01 3.88
N GLY A 401 -28.43 -23.03 4.72
CA GLY A 401 -28.14 -23.06 6.15
C GLY A 401 -26.82 -22.38 6.52
N ARG A 402 -26.75 -21.86 7.74
CA ARG A 402 -25.60 -21.06 8.24
C ARG A 402 -24.32 -21.88 8.37
N GLU A 403 -24.45 -23.18 8.61
CA GLU A 403 -23.35 -24.14 8.67
C GLU A 403 -22.65 -24.23 7.32
N SER A 404 -23.43 -24.23 6.23
CA SER A 404 -22.93 -24.23 4.85
C SER A 404 -22.17 -22.95 4.50
N ALA A 405 -22.41 -21.83 5.19
CA ALA A 405 -21.70 -20.57 4.94
C ALA A 405 -20.32 -20.48 5.62
N GLN A 406 -19.98 -21.42 6.53
CA GLN A 406 -18.70 -21.36 7.25
C GLN A 406 -17.49 -21.54 6.32
N ILE A 407 -16.45 -20.77 6.59
CA ILE A 407 -15.13 -20.84 5.96
C ILE A 407 -14.11 -20.57 7.07
N GLU A 408 -13.15 -21.47 7.23
CA GLU A 408 -12.13 -21.40 8.27
C GLU A 408 -11.46 -20.01 8.33
N ASN A 409 -11.31 -19.48 9.54
CA ASN A 409 -10.68 -18.18 9.83
C ASN A 409 -11.37 -16.93 9.24
N ALA A 410 -12.42 -17.07 8.43
CA ALA A 410 -13.08 -15.95 7.73
C ALA A 410 -14.60 -15.83 7.96
N ILE A 411 -15.34 -16.94 8.06
CA ILE A 411 -16.79 -16.96 8.26
C ILE A 411 -17.14 -18.04 9.27
N ALA A 412 -17.69 -17.66 10.42
CA ALA A 412 -17.98 -18.59 11.50
C ALA A 412 -19.29 -18.24 12.23
N ILE A 413 -19.91 -19.25 12.85
CA ILE A 413 -21.08 -19.04 13.72
C ILE A 413 -20.66 -18.37 15.04
N ASN A 414 -19.46 -18.71 15.53
CA ASN A 414 -18.88 -18.15 16.75
C ASN A 414 -17.79 -17.14 16.40
N LYS A 415 -17.88 -15.93 16.98
CA LYS A 415 -16.92 -14.83 16.75
C LYS A 415 -15.47 -15.22 17.08
N SER A 416 -15.26 -16.09 18.07
CA SER A 416 -13.93 -16.56 18.50
C SER A 416 -13.21 -17.45 17.48
N ALA A 417 -13.91 -17.96 16.47
CA ALA A 417 -13.34 -18.80 15.42
C ALA A 417 -12.91 -18.00 14.17
N ILE A 418 -12.99 -16.68 14.21
CA ILE A 418 -12.40 -15.79 13.21
C ILE A 418 -10.93 -15.53 13.60
N SER A 419 -10.04 -15.43 12.60
CA SER A 419 -8.60 -15.26 12.81
C SER A 419 -8.28 -14.22 13.89
N ALA A 420 -7.36 -14.56 14.79
CA ALA A 420 -6.79 -13.63 15.75
C ALA A 420 -6.22 -12.41 15.00
N GLY A 421 -6.71 -11.21 15.31
CA GLY A 421 -6.33 -9.97 14.65
C GLY A 421 -7.31 -9.40 13.61
N SER A 422 -8.38 -10.13 13.24
CA SER A 422 -9.41 -9.59 12.33
C SER A 422 -10.67 -9.12 13.07
N LYS A 423 -11.17 -7.92 12.73
CA LYS A 423 -12.50 -7.48 13.15
C LYS A 423 -13.56 -8.34 12.44
N ALA A 424 -14.57 -8.80 13.17
CA ALA A 424 -15.65 -9.64 12.64
C ALA A 424 -16.98 -8.89 12.72
N ARG A 425 -17.73 -8.85 11.62
CA ARG A 425 -19.06 -8.23 11.56
C ARG A 425 -20.15 -9.29 11.55
N GLN A 426 -21.17 -9.07 12.37
CA GLN A 426 -22.35 -9.93 12.44
C GLN A 426 -23.20 -9.76 11.17
N VAL A 427 -23.72 -10.89 10.69
CA VAL A 427 -24.65 -11.00 9.57
C VAL A 427 -25.84 -11.83 10.06
N ASP A 428 -26.96 -11.14 10.27
CA ASP A 428 -28.21 -11.78 10.75
C ASP A 428 -28.99 -12.38 9.60
N THR A 429 -29.46 -13.62 9.75
CA THR A 429 -30.31 -14.30 8.77
C THR A 429 -31.54 -14.91 9.45
N PRO A 430 -32.62 -15.22 8.71
CA PRO A 430 -33.76 -15.95 9.26
C PRO A 430 -33.38 -17.30 9.89
N LYS A 431 -32.24 -17.88 9.50
CA LYS A 431 -31.71 -19.16 10.02
C LYS A 431 -30.64 -18.96 11.12
N GLY A 432 -30.52 -17.75 11.65
CA GLY A 432 -29.59 -17.37 12.71
C GLY A 432 -28.42 -16.49 12.27
N ARG A 433 -27.60 -16.08 13.23
CA ARG A 433 -26.45 -15.18 13.01
C ARG A 433 -25.18 -15.93 12.58
N LEU A 434 -24.36 -15.26 11.80
CA LEU A 434 -22.97 -15.64 11.50
C LEU A 434 -22.06 -14.40 11.55
N PHE A 435 -20.76 -14.60 11.67
CA PHE A 435 -19.74 -13.55 11.71
C PHE A 435 -18.82 -13.67 10.51
N VAL A 436 -18.50 -12.55 9.88
CA VAL A 436 -17.63 -12.48 8.70
C VAL A 436 -16.47 -11.53 8.99
N SER A 437 -15.25 -11.96 8.71
CA SER A 437 -14.02 -11.17 8.78
C SER A 437 -14.12 -9.92 7.90
N THR A 438 -13.67 -8.76 8.41
CA THR A 438 -13.73 -7.48 7.67
C THR A 438 -12.39 -7.01 7.16
N ASN A 439 -11.28 -7.50 7.70
CA ASN A 439 -9.94 -7.18 7.22
C ASN A 439 -9.55 -8.18 6.13
N LEU A 440 -10.04 -7.96 4.91
CA LEU A 440 -9.81 -8.85 3.78
C LEU A 440 -9.05 -8.10 2.69
N THR A 441 -7.92 -8.66 2.26
CA THR A 441 -7.28 -8.24 1.00
C THR A 441 -8.20 -8.56 -0.17
N ARG A 442 -8.06 -7.86 -1.31
CA ARG A 442 -8.89 -8.10 -2.50
C ARG A 442 -8.87 -9.57 -2.94
N GLN A 443 -7.67 -10.14 -3.05
CA GLN A 443 -7.45 -11.52 -3.48
C GLN A 443 -8.10 -12.52 -2.51
N TYR A 444 -7.99 -12.28 -1.19
CA TYR A 444 -8.61 -13.16 -0.21
C TYR A 444 -10.13 -13.05 -0.24
N ALA A 445 -10.67 -11.83 -0.36
CA ALA A 445 -12.10 -11.62 -0.51
C ALA A 445 -12.66 -12.34 -1.74
N GLU A 446 -12.04 -12.22 -2.91
CA GLU A 446 -12.48 -12.91 -4.13
C GLU A 446 -12.40 -14.45 -4.01
N SER A 447 -11.40 -14.99 -3.30
CA SER A 447 -11.31 -16.42 -2.98
C SER A 447 -12.48 -16.90 -2.12
N LEU A 448 -12.85 -16.11 -1.10
CA LEU A 448 -14.03 -16.38 -0.27
C LEU A 448 -15.32 -16.28 -1.09
N MET A 449 -15.45 -15.27 -1.96
CA MET A 449 -16.59 -15.13 -2.87
C MET A 449 -16.72 -16.35 -3.78
N ARG A 450 -15.62 -16.81 -4.39
CA ARG A 450 -15.60 -18.01 -5.25
C ARG A 450 -16.12 -19.22 -4.49
N THR A 451 -15.60 -19.44 -3.28
CA THR A 451 -16.03 -20.56 -2.43
C THR A 451 -17.53 -20.49 -2.12
N LEU A 452 -18.06 -19.31 -1.81
CA LEU A 452 -19.49 -19.11 -1.54
C LEU A 452 -20.37 -19.27 -2.79
N VAL A 453 -19.94 -18.74 -3.93
CA VAL A 453 -20.64 -18.85 -5.21
C VAL A 453 -20.69 -20.30 -5.68
N THR A 454 -19.59 -21.06 -5.54
CA THR A 454 -19.56 -22.50 -5.85
C THR A 454 -20.56 -23.30 -5.03
N LYS A 455 -20.77 -22.94 -3.75
CA LYS A 455 -21.79 -23.58 -2.90
C LYS A 455 -23.21 -23.34 -3.40
N LEU A 456 -23.45 -22.27 -4.16
CA LEU A 456 -24.75 -21.91 -4.72
C LEU A 456 -25.04 -22.56 -6.08
N ALA A 457 -24.49 -23.76 -6.33
CA ALA A 457 -24.68 -24.48 -7.59
C ALA A 457 -26.17 -24.61 -7.97
N GLY A 458 -26.47 -24.42 -9.26
CA GLY A 458 -27.84 -24.43 -9.78
C GLY A 458 -28.63 -23.13 -9.54
N SER A 459 -27.99 -22.09 -9.00
CA SER A 459 -28.57 -20.74 -8.93
C SER A 459 -28.10 -19.85 -10.07
N ASN A 460 -28.79 -18.72 -10.25
CA ASN A 460 -28.39 -17.65 -11.16
C ASN A 460 -27.51 -16.58 -10.48
N VAL A 461 -26.84 -16.92 -9.37
CA VAL A 461 -26.02 -15.94 -8.63
C VAL A 461 -24.74 -15.64 -9.42
N GLN A 462 -24.57 -14.36 -9.72
CA GLN A 462 -23.43 -13.83 -10.44
C GLN A 462 -22.79 -12.71 -9.63
N VAL A 463 -21.47 -12.61 -9.67
CA VAL A 463 -20.70 -11.55 -9.03
C VAL A 463 -19.97 -10.78 -10.12
N PHE A 464 -20.22 -9.48 -10.16
CA PHE A 464 -19.56 -8.56 -11.06
C PHE A 464 -18.54 -7.72 -10.31
N ARG A 465 -17.51 -7.29 -11.01
CA ARG A 465 -16.51 -6.34 -10.54
C ARG A 465 -16.32 -5.28 -11.61
N ALA A 466 -16.69 -4.04 -11.31
CA ALA A 466 -16.70 -2.90 -12.23
C ALA A 466 -17.50 -3.19 -13.52
N GLY A 467 -18.59 -3.96 -13.40
CA GLY A 467 -19.42 -4.37 -14.54
C GLY A 467 -18.98 -5.67 -15.22
N ASP A 468 -17.78 -6.19 -14.93
CA ASP A 468 -17.31 -7.45 -15.49
C ASP A 468 -17.74 -8.65 -14.64
N LEU A 469 -18.31 -9.69 -15.27
CA LEU A 469 -18.63 -10.94 -14.59
C LEU A 469 -17.34 -11.67 -14.16
N ILE A 470 -17.13 -11.81 -12.86
CA ILE A 470 -15.93 -12.48 -12.31
C ILE A 470 -16.21 -13.86 -11.71
N LEU A 471 -17.44 -14.11 -11.27
CA LEU A 471 -17.87 -15.39 -10.69
C LEU A 471 -19.32 -15.66 -11.06
N GLU A 472 -19.60 -16.90 -11.43
CA GLU A 472 -20.94 -17.40 -11.69
C GLU A 472 -21.13 -18.73 -10.97
N ALA A 473 -22.32 -18.93 -10.39
CA ALA A 473 -22.68 -20.18 -9.76
C ALA A 473 -22.66 -21.33 -10.78
N PRO A 474 -21.95 -22.44 -10.50
CA PRO A 474 -21.86 -23.54 -11.44
C PRO A 474 -23.22 -24.23 -11.62
N PRO A 475 -23.45 -24.91 -12.76
CA PRO A 475 -24.66 -25.71 -12.95
C PRO A 475 -24.76 -26.83 -11.90
N THR A 476 -25.98 -27.26 -11.60
CA THR A 476 -26.22 -28.36 -10.65
C THR A 476 -25.46 -29.61 -11.12
N PRO A 477 -24.64 -30.25 -10.27
CA PRO A 477 -23.94 -31.47 -10.65
C PRO A 477 -24.96 -32.57 -11.03
N PRO A 478 -24.67 -33.40 -12.05
CA PRO A 478 -25.58 -34.45 -12.46
C PRO A 478 -25.80 -35.43 -11.31
N VAL A 479 -27.06 -35.76 -11.03
CA VAL A 479 -27.42 -36.76 -10.01
C VAL A 479 -26.77 -38.10 -10.42
N PRO A 480 -25.96 -38.74 -9.55
CA PRO A 480 -25.41 -40.05 -9.87
C PRO A 480 -26.58 -41.02 -10.09
N ARG A 481 -26.60 -41.68 -11.26
CA ARG A 481 -27.59 -42.73 -11.52
C ARG A 481 -27.44 -43.80 -10.44
N PRO A 482 -28.55 -44.29 -9.85
CA PRO A 482 -28.47 -45.40 -8.92
C PRO A 482 -27.78 -46.58 -9.63
N ALA A 483 -26.84 -47.22 -8.93
CA ALA A 483 -26.21 -48.44 -9.43
C ALA A 483 -27.33 -49.43 -9.74
N SER A 484 -27.40 -49.86 -10.99
CA SER A 484 -28.26 -50.96 -11.40
C SER A 484 -27.69 -52.23 -10.77
N ASP A 485 -28.37 -52.74 -9.74
CA ASP A 485 -28.23 -54.12 -9.27
C ASP A 485 -28.73 -55.11 -10.33
#